data_AF-A0A9X4AY34-F1
#
_entry.id   AF-A0A9X4AY34-F1
#
_cell.length_a   1.000
_cell.length_b   1.000
_cell.length_c   1.000
_cell.angle_alpha   90.00
_cell.angle_beta   90.00
_cell.angle_gamma   90.00
#
_symmetry.space_group_name_H-M   'P 1'
#
loop_
_entity.id
_entity.type
_entity.pdbx_description
1 polymer ?
#
loop_
_entity_poly.entity_id
_entity_poly.type
_entity_poly.pdbx_seq_one_letter_code
_entity_poly.pdbx_strand_id
1 'polypeptide(L)'
;MTTVFIIIGIIITALVVVLIVLGMRASKLTEELEAAEMKHQSLAAANRELQVQVTSLDADNKKKIGWLDHMEEELNWHKGELEKRPKVERKIYRILTLGMKATGKSSLTLKWSNPLVDLGTIEGTKIERYERTVSHVRNKDTLVEHVFEVHDWGGEHIVDAQQELIIEEIHGLLMVVDLGGKDAQQVDTHRIGEQLNEFNPQALKYFFSPKTVASCKSVVLFINKSDLIPGSPAQAEAQAKALYAPLIDSLRQYATQIDVKVLVGSASYGHSTHVLFSHFVEQILPKSAYDLQLLQRMKSEFRSRASTVTPGMNAPTSQSQPGFPPPQIPHAPPPSNGHPQMPAPQHYGQVPQHAPAPQVPLAPHFGARPGPGAKLNVKGTMALEDLNPMEATAPLLNRQPPPRRG
;
A
#
# COMPACT_ATOMS: atom_id res chain seq x y z
N MET A 1 110.08 57.12 -18.73
CA MET A 1 109.58 56.21 -17.68
C MET A 1 108.09 56.39 -17.39
N THR A 2 107.54 57.60 -17.43
CA THR A 2 106.11 57.90 -17.21
C THR A 2 105.13 57.20 -18.17
N THR A 3 105.46 57.05 -19.46
CA THR A 3 104.60 56.38 -20.46
C THR A 3 104.40 54.88 -20.22
N VAL A 4 105.42 54.19 -19.69
CA VAL A 4 105.35 52.75 -19.40
C VAL A 4 104.42 52.47 -18.22
N PHE A 5 104.45 53.32 -17.19
CA PHE A 5 103.52 53.22 -16.05
C PHE A 5 102.05 53.47 -16.46
N ILE A 6 101.80 54.35 -17.43
CA ILE A 6 100.45 54.60 -17.95
C ILE A 6 99.91 53.36 -18.70
N ILE A 7 100.72 52.74 -19.56
CA ILE A 7 100.32 51.54 -20.32
C ILE A 7 100.05 50.36 -19.38
N ILE A 8 100.92 50.13 -18.39
CA ILE A 8 100.72 49.08 -17.37
C ILE A 8 99.45 49.36 -16.56
N GLY A 9 99.20 50.61 -16.18
CA GLY A 9 97.96 51.01 -15.50
C GLY A 9 96.70 50.72 -16.31
N ILE A 10 96.70 50.98 -17.63
CA ILE A 10 95.58 50.69 -18.53
C ILE A 10 95.35 49.18 -18.66
N ILE A 11 96.41 48.38 -18.79
CA ILE A 11 96.31 46.92 -18.90
C ILE A 11 95.77 46.31 -17.60
N ILE A 12 96.25 46.76 -16.45
CA ILE A 12 95.74 46.31 -15.14
C ILE A 12 94.26 46.70 -14.99
N THR A 13 93.88 47.92 -15.37
CA THR A 13 92.49 48.38 -15.30
C THR A 13 91.58 47.57 -16.22
N ALA A 14 92.02 47.28 -17.46
CA ALA A 14 91.28 46.45 -18.41
C ALA A 14 91.12 45.00 -17.90
N LEU A 15 92.16 44.42 -17.30
CA LEU A 15 92.10 43.11 -16.66
C LEU A 15 91.13 43.08 -15.48
N VAL A 16 91.13 44.11 -14.63
CA VAL A 16 90.18 44.24 -13.52
C VAL A 16 88.75 44.32 -14.05
N VAL A 17 88.50 45.11 -15.11
CA VAL A 17 87.17 45.19 -15.74
C VAL A 17 86.72 43.84 -16.31
N VAL A 18 87.60 43.11 -16.99
CA VAL A 18 87.29 41.77 -17.52
C VAL A 18 86.99 40.77 -16.41
N LEU A 19 87.76 40.79 -15.31
CA LEU A 19 87.51 39.94 -14.13
C LEU A 19 86.19 40.27 -13.46
N ILE A 20 85.82 41.56 -13.37
CA ILE A 20 84.51 41.98 -12.85
C ILE A 20 83.39 41.47 -13.76
N VAL A 21 83.52 41.61 -15.08
CA VAL A 21 82.49 41.13 -16.04
C VAL A 21 82.36 39.60 -16.01
N LEU A 22 83.48 38.87 -15.89
CA LEU A 22 83.47 37.41 -15.72
C LEU A 22 82.85 37.01 -14.38
N GLY A 23 83.17 37.71 -13.30
CA GLY A 23 82.55 37.51 -11.99
C GLY A 23 81.05 37.77 -11.99
N MET A 24 80.60 38.83 -12.65
CA MET A 24 79.18 39.14 -12.83
C MET A 24 78.46 38.09 -13.69
N ARG A 25 79.10 37.59 -14.76
CA ARG A 25 78.53 36.52 -15.59
C ARG A 25 78.49 35.18 -14.84
N ALA A 26 79.53 34.84 -14.10
CA ALA A 26 79.57 33.66 -13.26
C ALA A 26 78.47 33.73 -12.18
N SER A 27 78.33 34.88 -11.51
CA SER A 27 77.26 35.11 -10.52
C SER A 27 75.86 34.95 -11.13
N LYS A 28 75.62 35.48 -12.33
CA LYS A 28 74.33 35.31 -13.02
C LYS A 28 74.06 33.86 -13.41
N LEU A 29 75.08 33.15 -13.89
CA LEU A 29 74.95 31.72 -14.23
C LEU A 29 74.68 30.87 -12.99
N THR A 30 75.29 31.19 -11.84
CA THR A 30 75.01 30.51 -10.58
C THR A 30 73.58 30.78 -10.12
N GLU A 31 73.11 32.02 -10.20
CA GLU A 31 71.74 32.40 -9.85
C GLU A 31 70.70 31.73 -10.77
N GLU A 32 70.97 31.67 -12.09
CA GLU A 32 70.14 30.97 -13.06
C GLU A 32 70.13 29.45 -12.83
N LEU A 33 71.28 28.87 -12.45
CA LEU A 33 71.41 27.45 -12.13
C LEU A 33 70.65 27.12 -10.84
N GLU A 34 70.78 27.92 -9.78
CA GLU A 34 70.03 27.77 -8.54
C GLU A 34 68.52 27.92 -8.76
N ALA A 35 68.10 28.89 -9.58
CA ALA A 35 66.69 29.06 -9.95
C ALA A 35 66.16 27.87 -10.76
N ALA A 36 66.96 27.34 -11.69
CA ALA A 36 66.61 26.16 -12.48
C ALA A 36 66.55 24.90 -11.61
N GLU A 37 67.48 24.74 -10.66
CA GLU A 37 67.50 23.62 -9.73
C GLU A 37 66.31 23.67 -8.77
N MET A 38 66.00 24.83 -8.20
CA MET A 38 64.79 25.02 -7.38
C MET A 38 63.51 24.72 -8.17
N LYS A 39 63.44 25.14 -9.44
CA LYS A 39 62.31 24.82 -10.32
C LYS A 39 62.23 23.33 -10.66
N HIS A 40 63.36 22.66 -10.86
CA HIS A 40 63.38 21.22 -11.11
C HIS A 40 62.94 20.45 -9.86
N GLN A 41 63.40 20.86 -8.68
CA GLN A 41 62.99 20.27 -7.41
C GLN A 41 61.48 20.47 -7.14
N SER A 42 60.93 21.66 -7.43
CA SER A 42 59.49 21.93 -7.25
C SER A 42 58.63 21.13 -8.24
N LEU A 43 59.05 21.03 -9.50
CA LEU A 43 58.37 20.19 -10.50
C LEU A 43 58.46 18.69 -10.14
N ALA A 44 59.61 18.23 -9.63
CA ALA A 44 59.77 16.86 -9.18
C ALA A 44 58.86 16.55 -7.97
N ALA A 45 58.70 17.50 -7.04
CA ALA A 45 57.76 17.37 -5.93
C ALA A 45 56.30 17.32 -6.41
N ALA A 46 55.91 18.21 -7.33
CA ALA A 46 54.57 18.23 -7.91
C ALA A 46 54.26 16.94 -8.70
N ASN A 47 55.23 16.40 -9.45
CA ASN A 47 55.08 15.14 -10.16
C ASN A 47 54.88 13.96 -9.20
N ARG A 48 55.60 13.93 -8.07
CA ARG A 48 55.40 12.92 -7.02
C ARG A 48 54.01 13.02 -6.40
N GLU A 49 53.54 14.24 -6.12
CA GLU A 49 52.20 14.47 -5.57
C GLU A 49 51.11 14.01 -6.54
N LEU A 50 51.20 14.38 -7.81
CA LEU A 50 50.28 13.93 -8.85
C LEU A 50 50.28 12.40 -9.00
N GLN A 51 51.45 11.77 -8.92
CA GLN A 51 51.56 10.32 -8.99
C GLN A 51 50.84 9.64 -7.81
N VAL A 52 50.95 10.19 -6.59
CA VAL A 52 50.19 9.72 -5.42
C VAL A 52 48.69 9.90 -5.65
N GLN A 53 48.24 11.06 -6.15
CA GLN A 53 46.83 11.32 -6.45
C GLN A 53 46.27 10.32 -7.48
N VAL A 54 47.00 10.07 -8.57
CA VAL A 54 46.61 9.07 -9.58
C VAL A 54 46.45 7.69 -8.95
N THR A 55 47.41 7.25 -8.13
CA THR A 55 47.31 5.94 -7.46
C THR A 55 46.14 5.85 -6.48
N SER A 56 45.83 6.95 -5.77
CA SER A 56 44.67 7.01 -4.87
C SER A 56 43.35 6.94 -5.66
N LEU A 57 43.25 7.70 -6.76
CA LEU A 57 42.08 7.68 -7.63
C LEU A 57 41.88 6.32 -8.29
N ASP A 58 42.96 5.66 -8.71
CA ASP A 58 42.90 4.30 -9.26
C ASP A 58 42.42 3.28 -8.22
N ALA A 59 42.87 3.40 -6.97
CA ALA A 59 42.42 2.56 -5.88
C ALA A 59 40.92 2.78 -5.58
N ASP A 60 40.48 4.04 -5.56
CA ASP A 60 39.07 4.38 -5.33
C ASP A 60 38.19 3.97 -6.51
N ASN A 61 38.66 4.12 -7.74
CA ASN A 61 37.96 3.63 -8.93
C ASN A 61 37.81 2.11 -8.89
N LYS A 62 38.85 1.36 -8.51
CA LYS A 62 38.76 -0.10 -8.34
C LYS A 62 37.74 -0.50 -7.28
N LYS A 63 37.68 0.22 -6.15
CA LYS A 63 36.66 -0.02 -5.11
C LYS A 63 35.25 0.26 -5.63
N LYS A 64 35.06 1.36 -6.36
CA LYS A 64 33.77 1.73 -6.96
C LYS A 64 33.31 0.71 -8.00
N ILE A 65 34.22 0.23 -8.84
CA ILE A 65 33.92 -0.83 -9.82
C ILE A 65 33.47 -2.09 -9.10
N GLY A 66 34.23 -2.57 -8.10
CA GLY A 66 33.83 -3.77 -7.34
C GLY A 66 32.51 -3.61 -6.58
N TRP A 67 32.18 -2.40 -6.11
CA TRP A 67 30.89 -2.10 -5.50
C TRP A 67 29.74 -2.13 -6.53
N LEU A 68 29.95 -1.60 -7.74
CA LEU A 68 28.98 -1.66 -8.82
C LEU A 68 28.73 -3.10 -9.28
N ASP A 69 29.79 -3.90 -9.44
CA ASP A 69 29.70 -5.31 -9.80
C ASP A 69 28.87 -6.08 -8.75
N HIS A 70 29.14 -5.86 -7.46
CA HIS A 70 28.38 -6.48 -6.38
C HIS A 70 26.89 -6.07 -6.40
N MET A 71 26.58 -4.79 -6.61
CA MET A 71 25.22 -4.32 -6.74
C MET A 71 24.49 -4.91 -7.96
N GLU A 72 25.19 -5.07 -9.08
CA GLU A 72 24.62 -5.68 -10.28
C GLU A 72 24.32 -7.16 -10.05
N GLU A 73 25.18 -7.89 -9.33
CA GLU A 73 24.92 -9.25 -8.88
C GLU A 73 23.68 -9.34 -7.97
N GLU A 74 23.56 -8.45 -6.98
CA GLU A 74 22.37 -8.40 -6.11
C GLU A 74 21.09 -8.08 -6.90
N LEU A 75 21.16 -7.11 -7.82
CA LEU A 75 20.03 -6.78 -8.68
C LEU A 75 19.62 -7.95 -9.57
N ASN A 76 20.59 -8.67 -10.15
CA ASN A 76 20.33 -9.84 -10.96
C ASN A 76 19.76 -10.99 -10.12
N TRP A 77 20.24 -11.16 -8.89
CA TRP A 77 19.67 -12.11 -7.92
C TRP A 77 18.21 -11.76 -7.60
N HIS A 78 17.92 -10.50 -7.26
CA HIS A 78 16.56 -10.05 -6.97
C HIS A 78 15.62 -10.17 -8.17
N LYS A 79 16.09 -9.87 -9.39
CA LYS A 79 15.33 -10.08 -10.63
C LYS A 79 15.02 -11.56 -10.84
N GLY A 80 16.01 -12.43 -10.67
CA GLY A 80 15.83 -13.88 -10.77
C GLY A 80 14.85 -14.42 -9.71
N GLU A 81 14.87 -13.89 -8.50
CA GLU A 81 13.91 -14.24 -7.45
C GLU A 81 12.50 -13.71 -7.75
N LEU A 82 12.36 -12.52 -8.34
CA LEU A 82 11.07 -11.97 -8.76
C LEU A 82 10.43 -12.80 -9.88
N GLU A 83 11.22 -13.27 -10.85
CA GLU A 83 10.74 -14.13 -11.94
C GLU A 83 10.26 -15.51 -11.45
N LYS A 84 10.80 -16.00 -10.32
CA LYS A 84 10.34 -17.24 -9.68
C LYS A 84 9.03 -17.08 -8.93
N ARG A 85 8.59 -15.85 -8.63
CA ARG A 85 7.34 -15.62 -7.90
C ARG A 85 6.16 -15.99 -8.81
N PRO A 86 5.16 -16.73 -8.28
CA PRO A 86 3.97 -17.04 -9.07
C PRO A 86 3.27 -15.76 -9.48
N LYS A 87 2.80 -15.70 -10.74
CA LYS A 87 2.04 -14.55 -11.22
C LYS A 87 0.75 -14.44 -10.43
N VAL A 88 0.49 -13.28 -9.83
CA VAL A 88 -0.74 -13.05 -9.06
C VAL A 88 -1.84 -12.61 -10.02
N GLU A 89 -2.89 -13.41 -10.14
CA GLU A 89 -4.10 -13.08 -10.90
C GLU A 89 -5.20 -12.71 -9.91
N ARG A 90 -5.87 -11.58 -10.10
CA ARG A 90 -6.90 -11.11 -9.19
C ARG A 90 -8.29 -11.35 -9.78
N LYS A 91 -9.14 -12.07 -9.05
CA LYS A 91 -10.57 -12.26 -9.35
C LYS A 91 -11.41 -11.46 -8.38
N ILE A 92 -12.12 -10.47 -8.91
CA ILE A 92 -12.89 -9.51 -8.14
C ILE A 92 -14.37 -9.86 -8.21
N TYR A 93 -15.02 -9.92 -7.04
CA TYR A 93 -16.46 -10.12 -6.91
C TYR A 93 -17.04 -8.88 -6.24
N ARG A 94 -17.95 -8.21 -6.96
CA ARG A 94 -18.48 -6.92 -6.53
C ARG A 94 -19.74 -7.07 -5.70
N ILE A 95 -19.77 -6.40 -4.55
CA ILE A 95 -20.89 -6.38 -3.62
C ILE A 95 -21.33 -4.93 -3.44
N LEU A 96 -22.59 -4.65 -3.73
CA LEU A 96 -23.15 -3.31 -3.59
C LEU A 96 -23.91 -3.19 -2.26
N THR A 97 -23.57 -2.19 -1.45
CA THR A 97 -24.27 -1.89 -0.19
C THR A 97 -25.19 -0.69 -0.37
N LEU A 98 -26.47 -0.86 -0.03
CA LEU A 98 -27.53 0.12 -0.21
C LEU A 98 -28.36 0.29 1.07
N GLY A 99 -29.04 1.43 1.19
CA GLY A 99 -29.88 1.76 2.34
C GLY A 99 -29.93 3.27 2.58
N MET A 100 -30.91 3.72 3.33
CA MET A 100 -31.10 5.14 3.61
C MET A 100 -29.93 5.75 4.41
N LYS A 101 -29.87 7.07 4.49
CA LYS A 101 -28.88 7.79 5.30
C LYS A 101 -28.98 7.37 6.76
N ALA A 102 -27.85 7.20 7.44
CA ALA A 102 -27.75 6.85 8.86
C ALA A 102 -28.28 5.45 9.28
N THR A 103 -28.45 4.51 8.34
CA THR A 103 -28.79 3.11 8.66
C THR A 103 -27.63 2.27 9.17
N GLY A 104 -26.41 2.81 9.18
CA GLY A 104 -25.20 2.11 9.64
C GLY A 104 -24.52 1.24 8.57
N LYS A 105 -24.78 1.50 7.28
CA LYS A 105 -24.17 0.78 6.14
C LYS A 105 -22.66 0.75 6.17
N SER A 106 -22.03 1.89 6.42
CA SER A 106 -20.57 2.04 6.39
C SER A 106 -19.95 1.33 7.57
N SER A 107 -20.54 1.47 8.76
CA SER A 107 -20.13 0.73 9.96
C SER A 107 -20.26 -0.78 9.75
N LEU A 108 -21.36 -1.23 9.15
CA LEU A 108 -21.59 -2.63 8.82
C LEU A 108 -20.55 -3.12 7.81
N THR A 109 -20.40 -2.38 6.70
CA THR A 109 -19.46 -2.68 5.61
C THR A 109 -18.04 -2.78 6.12
N LEU A 110 -17.57 -1.81 6.89
CA LEU A 110 -16.25 -1.84 7.52
C LEU A 110 -16.12 -3.01 8.48
N LYS A 111 -17.13 -3.30 9.32
CA LYS A 111 -17.05 -4.42 10.28
C LYS A 111 -16.87 -5.77 9.61
N TRP A 112 -17.54 -6.01 8.49
CA TRP A 112 -17.40 -7.28 7.77
C TRP A 112 -16.34 -7.24 6.67
N SER A 113 -15.91 -6.09 6.16
CA SER A 113 -14.78 -6.00 5.20
C SER A 113 -13.43 -6.04 5.93
N ASN A 114 -13.33 -5.39 7.09
CA ASN A 114 -12.16 -5.36 7.95
C ASN A 114 -12.56 -5.31 9.44
N PRO A 115 -12.61 -6.47 10.13
CA PRO A 115 -13.12 -6.55 11.50
C PRO A 115 -12.29 -5.77 12.54
N LEU A 116 -11.07 -5.35 12.19
CA LEU A 116 -10.14 -4.62 13.06
C LEU A 116 -10.34 -3.08 13.00
N VAL A 117 -11.23 -2.57 12.14
CA VAL A 117 -11.49 -1.14 12.05
C VAL A 117 -12.22 -0.64 13.30
N ASP A 118 -11.71 0.45 13.87
CA ASP A 118 -12.41 1.21 14.90
C ASP A 118 -13.52 2.04 14.26
N LEU A 119 -14.75 1.87 14.75
CA LEU A 119 -15.93 2.53 14.21
C LEU A 119 -16.05 3.99 14.68
N GLY A 120 -15.25 4.40 15.68
CA GLY A 120 -15.32 5.73 16.29
C GLY A 120 -14.84 6.89 15.40
N THR A 121 -14.11 6.60 14.32
CA THR A 121 -13.51 7.60 13.43
C THR A 121 -14.21 7.72 12.07
N ILE A 122 -15.34 7.04 11.88
CA ILE A 122 -16.03 6.99 10.57
C ILE A 122 -16.80 8.29 10.34
N GLU A 123 -16.34 9.09 9.38
CA GLU A 123 -17.10 10.20 8.82
C GLU A 123 -18.16 9.68 7.83
N GLY A 124 -19.18 10.50 7.55
CA GLY A 124 -20.23 10.12 6.61
C GLY A 124 -19.66 9.88 5.20
N THR A 125 -19.83 8.66 4.68
CA THR A 125 -19.35 8.27 3.35
C THR A 125 -20.16 8.94 2.25
N LYS A 126 -19.45 9.57 1.32
CA LYS A 126 -20.01 9.95 0.01
C LYS A 126 -20.09 8.71 -0.89
N ILE A 127 -18.94 8.08 -1.14
CA ILE A 127 -18.77 6.80 -1.83
C ILE A 127 -17.45 6.21 -1.33
N GLU A 128 -17.45 4.98 -0.82
CA GLU A 128 -16.21 4.27 -0.49
C GLU A 128 -16.22 2.86 -1.10
N ARG A 129 -15.05 2.48 -1.63
CA ARG A 129 -14.79 1.14 -2.16
C ARG A 129 -13.84 0.43 -1.21
N TYR A 130 -14.30 -0.67 -0.64
CA TYR A 130 -13.52 -1.49 0.27
C TYR A 130 -13.13 -2.78 -0.39
N GLU A 131 -11.88 -3.18 -0.24
CA GLU A 131 -11.40 -4.45 -0.77
C GLU A 131 -11.09 -5.40 0.38
N ARG A 132 -11.65 -6.61 0.31
CA ARG A 132 -11.33 -7.69 1.25
C ARG A 132 -10.87 -8.92 0.49
N THR A 133 -9.60 -9.28 0.64
CA THR A 133 -9.12 -10.57 0.15
C THR A 133 -9.78 -11.70 0.94
N VAL A 134 -10.44 -12.60 0.22
CA VAL A 134 -11.21 -13.72 0.78
C VAL A 134 -10.33 -14.95 0.89
N SER A 135 -9.62 -15.27 -0.19
CA SER A 135 -8.79 -16.47 -0.31
C SER A 135 -7.70 -16.34 -1.35
N HIS A 136 -6.67 -17.18 -1.22
CA HIS A 136 -5.60 -17.34 -2.20
C HIS A 136 -5.51 -18.80 -2.64
N VAL A 137 -5.72 -19.04 -3.93
CA VAL A 137 -5.63 -20.38 -4.50
C VAL A 137 -4.48 -20.45 -5.49
N ARG A 138 -3.52 -21.33 -5.22
CA ARG A 138 -2.41 -21.58 -6.14
C ARG A 138 -2.87 -22.51 -7.26
N ASN A 139 -2.77 -22.05 -8.51
CA ASN A 139 -3.04 -22.83 -9.71
C ASN A 139 -1.75 -22.95 -10.54
N LYS A 140 -1.02 -24.06 -10.37
CA LYS A 140 0.27 -24.31 -11.02
C LYS A 140 1.25 -23.15 -10.79
N ASP A 141 1.41 -22.29 -11.79
CA ASP A 141 2.35 -21.17 -11.84
C ASP A 141 1.70 -19.82 -11.48
N THR A 142 0.39 -19.80 -11.25
CA THR A 142 -0.35 -18.60 -10.86
C THR A 142 -0.88 -18.69 -9.44
N LEU A 143 -0.90 -17.57 -8.74
CA LEU A 143 -1.60 -17.40 -7.48
C LEU A 143 -2.86 -16.61 -7.78
N VAL A 144 -4.02 -17.24 -7.69
CA VAL A 144 -5.31 -16.56 -7.89
C VAL A 144 -5.75 -15.98 -6.55
N GLU A 145 -5.81 -14.66 -6.47
CA GLU A 145 -6.35 -13.92 -5.35
C GLU A 145 -7.84 -13.63 -5.59
N HIS A 146 -8.68 -14.11 -4.69
CA HIS A 146 -10.12 -13.85 -4.74
C HIS A 146 -10.46 -12.71 -3.80
N VAL A 147 -11.01 -11.62 -4.34
CA VAL A 147 -11.25 -10.37 -3.61
C VAL A 147 -12.71 -9.97 -3.71
N PHE A 148 -13.30 -9.60 -2.57
CA PHE A 148 -14.57 -8.89 -2.53
C PHE A 148 -14.30 -7.40 -2.62
N GLU A 149 -14.84 -6.74 -3.65
CA GLU A 149 -14.88 -5.28 -3.78
C GLU A 149 -16.27 -4.83 -3.34
N VAL A 150 -16.34 -4.05 -2.26
CA VAL A 150 -17.59 -3.63 -1.64
C VAL A 150 -17.80 -2.15 -1.90
N HIS A 151 -18.91 -1.83 -2.55
CA HIS A 151 -19.25 -0.47 -2.95
C HIS A 151 -20.28 0.05 -1.95
N ASP A 152 -19.87 0.93 -1.04
CA ASP A 152 -20.76 1.57 -0.09
C ASP A 152 -21.19 2.94 -0.60
N TRP A 153 -22.48 3.05 -0.91
CA TRP A 153 -23.07 4.30 -1.36
C TRP A 153 -23.70 5.06 -0.22
N GLY A 154 -23.41 6.36 -0.16
CA GLY A 154 -24.12 7.28 0.72
C GLY A 154 -25.62 7.18 0.50
N GLY A 155 -26.41 7.27 1.57
CA GLY A 155 -27.87 7.09 1.49
C GLY A 155 -28.60 8.16 0.66
N GLU A 156 -27.91 9.25 0.29
CA GLU A 156 -28.40 10.32 -0.59
C GLU A 156 -28.18 9.99 -2.08
N HIS A 157 -27.42 8.95 -2.39
CA HIS A 157 -26.95 8.58 -3.73
C HIS A 157 -27.56 7.26 -4.23
N ILE A 158 -28.78 6.94 -3.81
CA ILE A 158 -29.41 5.66 -4.17
C ILE A 158 -29.63 5.51 -5.68
N VAL A 159 -29.88 6.63 -6.38
CA VAL A 159 -30.03 6.68 -7.84
C VAL A 159 -28.71 6.39 -8.55
N ASP A 160 -27.61 6.95 -8.05
CA ASP A 160 -26.27 6.69 -8.59
C ASP A 160 -25.88 5.21 -8.39
N ALA A 161 -26.25 4.64 -7.23
CA ALA A 161 -26.05 3.23 -6.95
C ALA A 161 -26.87 2.31 -7.87
N GLN A 162 -28.07 2.73 -8.29
CA GLN A 162 -28.84 2.04 -9.34
C GLN A 162 -28.13 2.11 -10.70
N GLN A 163 -27.51 3.23 -11.03
CA GLN A 163 -26.74 3.35 -12.26
C GLN A 163 -25.53 2.40 -12.25
N GLU A 164 -24.90 2.20 -11.10
CA GLU A 164 -23.80 1.23 -10.98
C GLU A 164 -24.25 -0.21 -11.23
N LEU A 165 -25.46 -0.61 -10.79
CA LEU A 165 -26.04 -1.92 -11.14
C LEU A 165 -26.21 -2.11 -12.65
N ILE A 166 -26.41 -1.02 -13.40
CA ILE A 166 -26.55 -1.06 -14.86
C ILE A 166 -25.19 -1.14 -15.54
N ILE A 167 -24.18 -0.42 -15.02
CA ILE A 167 -22.85 -0.34 -15.65
C ILE A 167 -22.02 -1.57 -15.31
N GLU A 168 -21.94 -1.92 -14.03
CA GLU A 168 -21.04 -2.94 -13.51
C GLU A 168 -21.71 -4.32 -13.39
N GLU A 169 -20.90 -5.35 -13.15
CA GLU A 169 -21.38 -6.70 -12.86
C GLU A 169 -21.36 -6.93 -11.35
N ILE A 170 -22.53 -6.77 -10.72
CA ILE A 170 -22.70 -6.94 -9.28
C ILE A 170 -23.06 -8.39 -8.97
N HIS A 171 -22.29 -8.98 -8.06
CA HIS A 171 -22.37 -10.38 -7.66
C HIS A 171 -23.16 -10.55 -6.36
N GLY A 172 -23.21 -9.53 -5.50
CA GLY A 172 -23.98 -9.54 -4.27
C GLY A 172 -24.60 -8.17 -3.98
N LEU A 173 -25.77 -8.18 -3.35
CA LEU A 173 -26.47 -6.97 -2.92
C LEU A 173 -26.71 -7.02 -1.41
N LEU A 174 -26.25 -6.00 -0.69
CA LEU A 174 -26.50 -5.81 0.74
C LEU A 174 -27.47 -4.63 0.92
N MET A 175 -28.73 -4.93 1.23
CA MET A 175 -29.73 -3.92 1.57
C MET A 175 -29.79 -3.75 3.09
N VAL A 176 -29.53 -2.54 3.58
CA VAL A 176 -29.47 -2.26 5.02
C VAL A 176 -30.61 -1.33 5.41
N VAL A 177 -31.42 -1.81 6.35
CA VAL A 177 -32.46 -1.02 7.02
C VAL A 177 -32.18 -0.98 8.52
N ASP A 178 -32.72 0.01 9.24
CA ASP A 178 -32.54 0.16 10.69
C ASP A 178 -33.86 0.15 11.45
N LEU A 179 -33.81 -0.25 12.73
CA LEU A 179 -34.97 -0.17 13.63
C LEU A 179 -35.15 1.22 14.27
N GLY A 180 -34.19 2.14 14.05
CA GLY A 180 -34.24 3.50 14.55
C GLY A 180 -33.10 4.36 14.03
N GLY A 181 -33.20 5.68 14.17
CA GLY A 181 -32.17 6.66 13.77
C GLY A 181 -30.84 6.53 14.52
N LYS A 182 -29.87 7.41 14.23
CA LYS A 182 -28.48 7.33 14.76
C LYS A 182 -28.45 7.20 16.29
N ASP A 183 -29.25 8.02 16.98
CA ASP A 183 -29.25 8.14 18.44
C ASP A 183 -30.51 7.54 19.09
N ALA A 184 -31.21 6.65 18.35
CA ALA A 184 -32.44 6.04 18.84
C ALA A 184 -32.17 5.12 20.04
N GLN A 185 -33.00 5.23 21.07
CA GLN A 185 -33.00 4.36 22.26
C GLN A 185 -34.12 3.33 22.23
N GLN A 186 -35.04 3.47 21.30
CA GLN A 186 -36.19 2.59 21.10
C GLN A 186 -36.48 2.46 19.61
N VAL A 187 -37.27 1.45 19.25
CA VAL A 187 -37.74 1.25 17.88
C VAL A 187 -38.53 2.47 17.42
N ASP A 188 -38.20 2.98 16.23
CA ASP A 188 -38.86 4.12 15.59
C ASP A 188 -39.69 3.62 14.40
N THR A 189 -41.01 3.58 14.60
CA THR A 189 -41.97 3.10 13.59
C THR A 189 -42.11 4.06 12.41
N HIS A 190 -41.91 5.37 12.61
CA HIS A 190 -41.93 6.34 11.52
C HIS A 190 -40.77 6.08 10.57
N ARG A 191 -39.57 5.92 11.15
CA ARG A 191 -38.34 5.59 10.42
C ARG A 191 -38.45 4.27 9.65
N ILE A 192 -39.10 3.25 10.22
CA ILE A 192 -39.39 1.99 9.51
C ILE A 192 -40.33 2.25 8.32
N GLY A 193 -41.38 3.05 8.51
CA GLY A 193 -42.31 3.44 7.45
C GLY A 193 -41.62 4.15 6.27
N GLU A 194 -40.71 5.08 6.55
CA GLU A 194 -39.90 5.74 5.50
C GLU A 194 -39.08 4.72 4.69
N GLN A 195 -38.43 3.78 5.36
CA GLN A 195 -37.62 2.75 4.71
C GLN A 195 -38.45 1.78 3.88
N LEU A 196 -39.64 1.41 4.36
CA LEU A 196 -40.59 0.59 3.59
C LEU A 196 -41.11 1.32 2.35
N ASN A 197 -41.30 2.64 2.43
CA ASN A 197 -41.69 3.46 1.29
C ASN A 197 -40.55 3.62 0.28
N GLU A 198 -39.32 3.81 0.75
CA GLU A 198 -38.11 3.91 -0.10
C GLU A 198 -37.90 2.60 -0.88
N PHE A 199 -38.00 1.46 -0.18
CA PHE A 199 -37.82 0.13 -0.76
C PHE A 199 -39.14 -0.56 -1.12
N ASN A 200 -40.12 0.22 -1.60
CA ASN A 200 -41.39 -0.33 -2.01
C ASN A 200 -41.24 -1.28 -3.24
N PRO A 201 -42.24 -2.13 -3.52
CA PRO A 201 -42.15 -3.11 -4.62
C PRO A 201 -41.85 -2.52 -6.01
N GLN A 202 -42.27 -1.28 -6.29
CA GLN A 202 -41.98 -0.63 -7.58
C GLN A 202 -40.53 -0.15 -7.63
N ALA A 203 -40.00 0.38 -6.53
CA ALA A 203 -38.60 0.76 -6.42
C ALA A 203 -37.68 -0.46 -6.58
N LEU A 204 -38.04 -1.61 -5.99
CA LEU A 204 -37.27 -2.86 -6.09
C LEU A 204 -37.05 -3.32 -7.53
N LYS A 205 -37.97 -3.06 -8.46
CA LYS A 205 -37.84 -3.44 -9.87
C LYS A 205 -36.62 -2.81 -10.55
N TYR A 206 -36.19 -1.62 -10.11
CA TYR A 206 -35.01 -0.96 -10.65
C TYR A 206 -33.71 -1.61 -10.16
N PHE A 207 -33.70 -2.14 -8.93
CA PHE A 207 -32.55 -2.87 -8.41
C PHE A 207 -32.45 -4.28 -9.03
N PHE A 208 -33.58 -4.93 -9.29
CA PHE A 208 -33.66 -6.28 -9.86
C PHE A 208 -33.96 -6.29 -11.36
N SER A 209 -33.21 -5.48 -12.12
CA SER A 209 -33.21 -5.55 -13.58
C SER A 209 -32.80 -6.96 -14.06
N PRO A 210 -33.19 -7.39 -15.28
CA PRO A 210 -32.79 -8.70 -15.82
C PRO A 210 -31.27 -8.93 -15.80
N LYS A 211 -30.47 -7.87 -16.01
CA LYS A 211 -29.00 -7.93 -15.90
C LYS A 211 -28.58 -8.26 -14.47
N THR A 212 -29.09 -7.50 -13.48
CA THR A 212 -28.77 -7.74 -12.07
C THR A 212 -29.18 -9.14 -11.64
N VAL A 213 -30.37 -9.60 -12.05
CA VAL A 213 -30.88 -10.93 -11.71
C VAL A 213 -30.00 -12.04 -12.28
N ALA A 214 -29.37 -11.83 -13.44
CA ALA A 214 -28.46 -12.82 -14.04
C ALA A 214 -27.08 -12.86 -13.36
N SER A 215 -26.52 -11.71 -12.96
CA SER A 215 -25.18 -11.64 -12.37
C SER A 215 -25.17 -11.83 -10.85
N CYS A 216 -26.18 -11.29 -10.15
CA CYS A 216 -26.27 -11.28 -8.71
C CYS A 216 -26.58 -12.69 -8.17
N LYS A 217 -25.71 -13.21 -7.32
CA LYS A 217 -25.85 -14.53 -6.71
C LYS A 217 -26.65 -14.51 -5.42
N SER A 218 -26.53 -13.43 -4.63
CA SER A 218 -27.20 -13.32 -3.35
C SER A 218 -27.58 -11.88 -2.99
N VAL A 219 -28.75 -11.74 -2.38
CA VAL A 219 -29.29 -10.50 -1.82
C VAL A 219 -29.49 -10.71 -0.33
N VAL A 220 -28.86 -9.86 0.47
CA VAL A 220 -29.01 -9.88 1.92
C VAL A 220 -29.74 -8.62 2.37
N LEU A 221 -30.92 -8.80 2.97
CA LEU A 221 -31.58 -7.76 3.76
C LEU A 221 -31.04 -7.84 5.20
N PHE A 222 -30.30 -6.82 5.61
CA PHE A 222 -29.79 -6.68 6.97
C PHE A 222 -30.62 -5.67 7.75
N ILE A 223 -31.36 -6.13 8.76
CA ILE A 223 -32.12 -5.29 9.68
C ILE A 223 -31.21 -4.96 10.87
N ASN A 224 -30.69 -3.74 10.86
CA ASN A 224 -29.71 -3.23 11.82
C ASN A 224 -30.37 -2.66 13.09
N LYS A 225 -29.56 -2.52 14.14
CA LYS A 225 -29.94 -2.01 15.47
C LYS A 225 -30.94 -2.90 16.20
N SER A 226 -30.76 -4.22 16.08
CA SER A 226 -31.58 -5.21 16.79
C SER A 226 -31.53 -5.08 18.31
N ASP A 227 -30.50 -4.43 18.85
CA ASP A 227 -30.33 -4.07 20.26
C ASP A 227 -31.42 -3.13 20.80
N LEU A 228 -32.17 -2.44 19.92
CA LEU A 228 -33.32 -1.62 20.31
C LEU A 228 -34.56 -2.44 20.69
N ILE A 229 -34.58 -3.74 20.36
CA ILE A 229 -35.67 -4.64 20.73
C ILE A 229 -35.30 -5.38 22.01
N PRO A 230 -36.03 -5.18 23.12
CA PRO A 230 -35.76 -5.89 24.35
C PRO A 230 -36.12 -7.38 24.21
N GLY A 231 -35.36 -8.23 24.91
CA GLY A 231 -35.61 -9.66 25.00
C GLY A 231 -34.46 -10.51 24.49
N SER A 232 -34.74 -11.79 24.22
CA SER A 232 -33.73 -12.69 23.67
C SER A 232 -33.42 -12.37 22.20
N PRO A 233 -32.22 -12.71 21.69
CA PRO A 233 -31.88 -12.50 20.27
C PRO A 233 -32.90 -13.10 19.29
N ALA A 234 -33.49 -14.25 19.62
CA ALA A 234 -34.51 -14.89 18.78
C ALA A 234 -35.83 -14.10 18.77
N GLN A 235 -36.23 -13.50 19.90
CA GLN A 235 -37.41 -12.63 19.97
C GLN A 235 -37.16 -11.33 19.20
N ALA A 236 -35.98 -10.72 19.38
CA ALA A 236 -35.59 -9.52 18.64
C ALA A 236 -35.57 -9.77 17.13
N GLU A 237 -35.04 -10.92 16.68
CA GLU A 237 -35.05 -11.33 15.29
C GLU A 237 -36.47 -11.50 14.74
N ALA A 238 -37.35 -12.21 15.47
CA ALA A 238 -38.73 -12.43 15.06
C ALA A 238 -39.52 -11.12 14.96
N GLN A 239 -39.36 -10.23 15.93
CA GLN A 239 -40.03 -8.93 15.96
C GLN A 239 -39.51 -8.00 14.86
N ALA A 240 -38.18 -7.94 14.65
CA ALA A 240 -37.58 -7.16 13.57
C ALA A 240 -38.08 -7.62 12.19
N LYS A 241 -38.15 -8.94 11.98
CA LYS A 241 -38.70 -9.52 10.75
C LYS A 241 -40.18 -9.20 10.57
N ALA A 242 -40.97 -9.19 11.64
CA ALA A 242 -42.39 -8.82 11.57
C ALA A 242 -42.56 -7.35 11.14
N LEU A 243 -41.75 -6.43 11.66
CA LEU A 243 -41.80 -5.00 11.31
C LEU A 243 -41.46 -4.76 9.83
N TYR A 244 -40.53 -5.53 9.27
CA TYR A 244 -40.11 -5.44 7.88
C TYR A 244 -40.76 -6.49 6.96
N ALA A 245 -41.81 -7.18 7.41
CA ALA A 245 -42.48 -8.22 6.62
C ALA A 245 -42.87 -7.79 5.20
N PRO A 246 -43.42 -6.58 4.96
CA PRO A 246 -43.77 -6.15 3.60
C PRO A 246 -42.57 -6.12 2.64
N LEU A 247 -41.40 -5.65 3.12
CA LEU A 247 -40.18 -5.63 2.32
C LEU A 247 -39.62 -7.04 2.12
N ILE A 248 -39.62 -7.88 3.17
CA ILE A 248 -39.17 -9.27 3.10
C ILE A 248 -39.98 -10.05 2.06
N ASP A 249 -41.31 -9.91 2.09
CA ASP A 249 -42.20 -10.60 1.17
C ASP A 249 -42.03 -10.10 -0.27
N SER A 250 -41.74 -8.81 -0.44
CA SER A 250 -41.42 -8.24 -1.75
C SER A 250 -40.10 -8.78 -2.32
N LEU A 251 -39.05 -8.88 -1.49
CA LEU A 251 -37.77 -9.46 -1.90
C LEU A 251 -37.87 -10.95 -2.23
N ARG A 252 -38.71 -11.69 -1.49
CA ARG A 252 -38.94 -13.13 -1.73
C ARG A 252 -39.52 -13.43 -3.11
N GLN A 253 -40.13 -12.47 -3.78
CA GLN A 253 -40.61 -12.65 -5.16
C GLN A 253 -39.45 -12.93 -6.14
N TYR A 254 -38.23 -12.49 -5.81
CA TYR A 254 -37.03 -12.72 -6.60
C TYR A 254 -36.25 -13.98 -6.17
N ALA A 255 -36.69 -14.68 -5.11
CA ALA A 255 -35.98 -15.81 -4.51
C ALA A 255 -35.87 -17.05 -5.42
N THR A 256 -36.65 -17.10 -6.51
CA THR A 256 -36.57 -18.17 -7.52
C THR A 256 -35.35 -18.04 -8.42
N GLN A 257 -34.77 -16.84 -8.53
CA GLN A 257 -33.66 -16.53 -9.43
C GLN A 257 -32.40 -16.13 -8.66
N ILE A 258 -32.55 -15.52 -7.47
CA ILE A 258 -31.46 -15.05 -6.64
C ILE A 258 -31.63 -15.62 -5.23
N ASP A 259 -30.54 -15.97 -4.56
CA ASP A 259 -30.61 -16.31 -3.14
C ASP A 259 -30.97 -15.06 -2.31
N VAL A 260 -32.05 -15.13 -1.53
CA VAL A 260 -32.51 -14.00 -0.69
C VAL A 260 -32.43 -14.38 0.78
N LYS A 261 -31.62 -13.65 1.53
CA LYS A 261 -31.41 -13.87 2.97
C LYS A 261 -31.80 -12.65 3.79
N VAL A 262 -32.47 -12.90 4.90
CA VAL A 262 -32.76 -11.87 5.91
C VAL A 262 -31.92 -12.14 7.14
N LEU A 263 -31.11 -11.16 7.53
CA LEU A 263 -30.32 -11.15 8.75
C LEU A 263 -30.77 -10.02 9.66
N VAL A 264 -30.78 -10.27 10.95
CA VAL A 264 -31.07 -9.27 11.98
C VAL A 264 -29.83 -9.16 12.85
N GLY A 265 -29.40 -7.94 13.12
CA GLY A 265 -28.21 -7.73 13.93
C GLY A 265 -27.94 -6.29 14.30
N SER A 266 -26.74 -6.07 14.83
CA SER A 266 -26.27 -4.77 15.26
C SER A 266 -24.82 -4.59 14.85
N ALA A 267 -24.57 -3.58 14.00
CA ALA A 267 -23.22 -3.23 13.59
C ALA A 267 -22.36 -2.81 14.79
N SER A 268 -22.94 -2.13 15.78
CA SER A 268 -22.25 -1.66 16.99
C SER A 268 -21.69 -2.82 17.83
N TYR A 269 -22.45 -3.90 17.97
CA TYR A 269 -22.05 -5.08 18.75
C TYR A 269 -21.45 -6.20 17.88
N GLY A 270 -21.36 -6.00 16.57
CA GLY A 270 -20.90 -7.02 15.62
C GLY A 270 -21.83 -8.22 15.47
N HIS A 271 -23.05 -8.18 16.03
CA HIS A 271 -24.00 -9.28 15.96
C HIS A 271 -24.41 -9.54 14.50
N SER A 272 -24.34 -10.81 14.07
CA SER A 272 -24.66 -11.29 12.71
C SER A 272 -23.76 -10.78 11.57
N THR A 273 -22.70 -10.00 11.84
CA THR A 273 -21.77 -9.49 10.80
C THR A 273 -20.89 -10.60 10.19
N HIS A 274 -20.46 -11.56 11.01
CA HIS A 274 -19.74 -12.75 10.53
C HIS A 274 -20.65 -13.68 9.71
N VAL A 275 -21.93 -13.79 10.09
CA VAL A 275 -22.95 -14.54 9.33
C VAL A 275 -23.12 -13.96 7.94
N LEU A 276 -23.14 -12.62 7.82
CA LEU A 276 -23.19 -11.91 6.55
C LEU A 276 -21.97 -12.24 5.66
N PHE A 277 -20.77 -12.17 6.21
CA PHE A 277 -19.55 -12.50 5.45
C PHE A 277 -19.53 -13.95 4.96
N SER A 278 -19.75 -14.92 5.86
CA SER A 278 -19.78 -16.33 5.49
C SER A 278 -20.83 -16.62 4.43
N HIS A 279 -21.98 -15.94 4.50
CA HIS A 279 -23.03 -16.11 3.51
C HIS A 279 -22.61 -15.63 2.12
N PHE A 280 -22.00 -14.45 2.00
CA PHE A 280 -21.48 -13.98 0.70
C PHE A 280 -20.39 -14.90 0.16
N VAL A 281 -19.49 -15.39 1.02
CA VAL A 281 -18.50 -16.40 0.61
C VAL A 281 -19.19 -17.63 0.02
N GLU A 282 -20.21 -18.16 0.70
CA GLU A 282 -20.93 -19.37 0.26
C GLU A 282 -21.66 -19.23 -1.07
N GLN A 283 -22.24 -18.05 -1.33
CA GLN A 283 -23.11 -17.86 -2.50
C GLN A 283 -22.37 -17.26 -3.70
N ILE A 284 -21.38 -16.40 -3.47
CA ILE A 284 -20.69 -15.68 -4.56
C ILE A 284 -19.43 -16.43 -5.00
N LEU A 285 -18.69 -17.01 -4.06
CA LEU A 285 -17.38 -17.56 -4.34
C LEU A 285 -17.50 -18.98 -4.92
N PRO A 286 -16.85 -19.29 -6.06
CA PRO A 286 -16.88 -20.66 -6.58
C PRO A 286 -16.16 -21.60 -5.61
N LYS A 287 -16.63 -22.84 -5.49
CA LYS A 287 -16.03 -23.84 -4.55
C LYS A 287 -14.54 -24.09 -4.81
N SER A 288 -14.06 -23.88 -6.04
CA SER A 288 -12.64 -23.98 -6.39
C SER A 288 -11.78 -22.87 -5.79
N ALA A 289 -12.38 -21.78 -5.31
CA ALA A 289 -11.71 -20.67 -4.65
C ALA A 289 -11.42 -20.94 -3.17
N TYR A 290 -11.91 -22.05 -2.60
CA TYR A 290 -11.84 -22.26 -1.17
C TYR A 290 -10.46 -22.76 -0.77
N ASP A 291 -9.69 -21.93 -0.07
CA ASP A 291 -8.45 -22.36 0.56
C ASP A 291 -8.69 -22.95 1.97
N LEU A 292 -7.66 -23.60 2.51
CA LEU A 292 -7.75 -24.25 3.82
C LEU A 292 -8.02 -23.25 4.96
N GLN A 293 -7.50 -22.01 4.85
CA GLN A 293 -7.67 -20.98 5.87
C GLN A 293 -9.10 -20.43 5.90
N LEU A 294 -9.70 -20.21 4.73
CA LEU A 294 -11.09 -19.83 4.57
C LEU A 294 -12.01 -20.91 5.13
N LEU A 295 -11.77 -22.17 4.78
CA LEU A 295 -12.53 -23.30 5.31
C LEU A 295 -12.44 -23.42 6.84
N GLN A 296 -11.26 -23.18 7.41
CA GLN A 296 -11.09 -23.15 8.86
C GLN A 296 -11.88 -22.01 9.51
N ARG A 297 -11.79 -20.79 8.94
CA ARG A 297 -12.55 -19.62 9.40
C ARG A 297 -14.07 -19.86 9.33
N MET A 298 -14.56 -20.39 8.23
CA MET A 298 -15.97 -20.76 8.09
C MET A 298 -16.39 -21.82 9.13
N LYS A 299 -15.58 -22.87 9.34
CA LYS A 299 -15.88 -23.92 10.35
C LYS A 299 -15.95 -23.38 11.77
N SER A 300 -15.07 -22.45 12.16
CA SER A 300 -15.16 -21.81 13.48
C SER A 300 -16.47 -21.06 13.65
N GLU A 301 -16.94 -20.37 12.60
CA GLU A 301 -18.21 -19.63 12.65
C GLU A 301 -19.43 -20.55 12.74
N PHE A 302 -19.43 -21.69 12.03
CA PHE A 302 -20.48 -22.69 12.17
C PHE A 302 -20.59 -23.25 13.59
N ARG A 303 -19.45 -23.45 14.28
CA ARG A 303 -19.44 -23.91 15.67
C ARG A 303 -20.00 -22.86 16.62
N SER A 304 -19.68 -21.58 16.40
CA SER A 304 -20.24 -20.48 17.20
C SER A 304 -21.77 -20.38 17.09
N ARG A 305 -22.35 -20.70 15.92
CA ARG A 305 -23.81 -20.78 15.74
C ARG A 305 -24.45 -21.93 16.53
N ALA A 306 -23.80 -23.09 16.57
CA ALA A 306 -24.32 -24.25 17.31
C ALA A 306 -24.33 -24.00 18.84
N SER A 307 -23.38 -23.21 19.35
CA SER A 307 -23.30 -22.89 20.79
C SER A 307 -24.29 -21.83 21.26
N THR A 308 -24.97 -21.10 20.36
CA THR A 308 -26.01 -20.11 20.71
C THR A 308 -27.43 -20.67 20.69
N VAL A 309 -27.59 -21.93 20.27
CA VAL A 309 -28.88 -22.64 20.22
C VAL A 309 -28.85 -23.80 21.23
N THR A 310 -28.96 -23.49 22.52
CA THR A 310 -29.43 -24.47 23.51
C THR A 310 -30.68 -23.92 24.20
N PRO A 311 -31.88 -24.39 23.82
CA PRO A 311 -33.10 -24.13 24.57
C PRO A 311 -33.07 -24.88 25.90
N GLY A 312 -33.47 -24.20 26.97
CA GLY A 312 -33.68 -24.81 28.27
C GLY A 312 -34.69 -25.96 28.21
N MET A 313 -34.27 -27.14 28.66
CA MET A 313 -35.20 -28.13 29.21
C MET A 313 -35.26 -27.92 30.72
N ASN A 314 -36.41 -27.42 31.18
CA ASN A 314 -36.78 -27.43 32.58
C ASN A 314 -36.90 -28.87 33.08
N ALA A 315 -36.44 -29.07 34.31
CA ALA A 315 -36.49 -30.30 35.08
C ALA A 315 -37.93 -30.82 35.32
N PRO A 316 -38.04 -32.07 35.80
CA PRO A 316 -38.61 -32.21 37.14
C PRO A 316 -37.70 -33.00 38.09
N THR A 317 -37.81 -32.58 39.34
CA THR A 317 -37.24 -33.09 40.59
C THR A 317 -37.40 -34.60 40.79
N SER A 318 -36.32 -35.31 41.14
CA SER A 318 -36.08 -35.95 42.45
C SER A 318 -35.02 -37.06 42.40
N GLN A 319 -34.34 -37.23 43.55
CA GLN A 319 -33.51 -38.36 44.00
C GLN A 319 -31.97 -38.28 43.87
N SER A 320 -31.37 -38.14 45.07
CA SER A 320 -30.14 -38.75 45.61
C SER A 320 -28.76 -38.45 44.98
N GLN A 321 -27.97 -37.74 45.80
CA GLN A 321 -26.49 -37.66 45.93
C GLN A 321 -25.69 -38.96 45.59
N PRO A 322 -24.36 -38.93 45.34
CA PRO A 322 -23.38 -38.11 46.07
C PRO A 322 -22.18 -37.48 45.31
N GLY A 323 -21.80 -36.28 45.80
CA GLY A 323 -20.43 -35.92 46.19
C GLY A 323 -19.29 -35.97 45.16
N PHE A 324 -19.03 -34.84 44.51
CA PHE A 324 -17.68 -34.47 44.07
C PHE A 324 -17.35 -33.05 44.57
N PRO A 325 -16.15 -32.83 45.15
CA PRO A 325 -15.77 -31.53 45.69
C PRO A 325 -15.50 -30.52 44.56
N PRO A 326 -15.73 -29.21 44.79
CA PRO A 326 -15.40 -28.17 43.81
C PRO A 326 -13.88 -28.06 43.61
N PRO A 327 -13.42 -27.71 42.40
CA PRO A 327 -11.99 -27.51 42.13
C PRO A 327 -11.47 -26.33 42.94
N GLN A 328 -10.44 -26.58 43.74
CA GLN A 328 -9.69 -25.58 44.47
C GLN A 328 -8.95 -24.65 43.49
N ILE A 329 -9.15 -23.35 43.66
CA ILE A 329 -8.35 -22.31 43.03
C ILE A 329 -6.95 -22.36 43.66
N PRO A 330 -5.85 -22.54 42.90
CA PRO A 330 -4.52 -22.49 43.47
C PRO A 330 -4.22 -21.07 43.97
N HIS A 331 -3.99 -20.97 45.28
CA HIS A 331 -3.46 -19.77 45.93
C HIS A 331 -2.13 -19.34 45.28
N ALA A 332 -2.02 -18.04 45.03
CA ALA A 332 -0.78 -17.39 44.63
C ALA A 332 0.32 -17.58 45.70
N PRO A 333 1.57 -17.87 45.31
CA PRO A 333 2.69 -17.88 46.25
C PRO A 333 3.17 -16.45 46.58
N PRO A 334 3.70 -16.22 47.79
CA PRO A 334 4.18 -14.91 48.25
C PRO A 334 5.50 -14.51 47.56
N PRO A 335 5.85 -13.19 47.55
CA PRO A 335 7.03 -12.70 46.85
C PRO A 335 8.31 -13.11 47.59
N SER A 336 9.12 -13.92 46.93
CA SER A 336 10.50 -14.22 47.34
C SER A 336 11.42 -13.08 46.87
N ASN A 337 12.01 -12.42 47.86
CA ASN A 337 13.17 -11.55 47.71
C ASN A 337 14.39 -12.37 47.28
N GLY A 338 15.15 -11.81 46.35
CA GLY A 338 16.56 -12.13 46.13
C GLY A 338 16.82 -12.98 44.88
N HIS A 339 17.29 -12.33 43.82
CA HIS A 339 18.46 -12.73 43.02
C HIS A 339 18.78 -11.66 41.93
N PRO A 340 20.01 -11.66 41.38
CA PRO A 340 20.82 -10.47 41.21
C PRO A 340 20.59 -9.70 39.91
N GLN A 341 20.79 -8.38 40.00
CA GLN A 341 20.91 -7.43 38.88
C GLN A 341 21.92 -7.93 37.83
N MET A 342 21.43 -8.18 36.62
CA MET A 342 22.28 -8.15 35.43
C MET A 342 22.44 -6.70 34.95
N PRO A 343 23.65 -6.31 34.49
CA PRO A 343 23.93 -4.94 34.08
C PRO A 343 23.21 -4.59 32.76
N ALA A 344 22.70 -3.36 32.72
CA ALA A 344 21.95 -2.79 31.61
C ALA A 344 22.75 -2.77 30.30
N PRO A 345 22.11 -2.96 29.14
CA PRO A 345 22.73 -2.71 27.84
C PRO A 345 23.00 -1.21 27.67
N GLN A 346 24.23 -0.88 27.32
CA GLN A 346 24.70 0.48 27.09
C GLN A 346 23.87 1.17 25.99
N HIS A 347 23.39 2.37 26.32
CA HIS A 347 22.81 3.32 25.37
C HIS A 347 23.81 3.62 24.25
N TYR A 348 23.48 3.15 23.04
CA TYR A 348 24.02 3.73 21.82
C TYR A 348 23.51 5.16 21.66
N GLY A 349 24.45 6.09 21.58
CA GLY A 349 24.42 7.25 20.67
C GLY A 349 23.25 8.21 20.79
N GLN A 350 23.48 9.30 21.52
CA GLN A 350 22.80 10.57 21.27
C GLN A 350 22.89 10.93 19.78
N VAL A 351 21.75 11.26 19.19
CA VAL A 351 21.64 11.90 17.87
C VAL A 351 22.10 13.36 18.04
N PRO A 352 23.14 13.84 17.31
CA PRO A 352 23.45 15.26 17.29
C PRO A 352 22.30 16.04 16.65
N GLN A 353 21.80 17.02 17.39
CA GLN A 353 20.91 18.05 16.89
C GLN A 353 21.57 18.84 15.74
N HIS A 354 20.79 19.04 14.68
CA HIS A 354 20.91 20.10 13.66
C HIS A 354 22.31 20.56 13.24
N ALA A 355 22.84 19.94 12.18
CA ALA A 355 23.74 20.63 11.26
C ALA A 355 22.94 21.60 10.37
N PRO A 356 23.38 22.85 10.17
CA PRO A 356 22.74 23.76 9.22
C PRO A 356 22.95 23.29 7.78
N ALA A 357 21.90 23.44 6.97
CA ALA A 357 21.91 23.10 5.55
C ALA A 357 23.01 23.86 4.78
N PRO A 358 23.70 23.22 3.83
CA PRO A 358 24.63 23.91 2.96
C PRO A 358 23.87 24.93 2.09
N GLN A 359 24.32 26.19 2.15
CA GLN A 359 23.83 27.28 1.32
C GLN A 359 24.14 26.97 -0.15
N VAL A 360 23.09 26.83 -0.96
CA VAL A 360 23.17 26.80 -2.42
C VAL A 360 23.59 28.20 -2.89
N PRO A 361 24.66 28.35 -3.70
CA PRO A 361 25.00 29.64 -4.27
C PRO A 361 23.87 30.13 -5.19
N LEU A 362 23.41 31.36 -4.94
CA LEU A 362 22.44 32.06 -5.78
C LEU A 362 22.92 32.10 -7.24
N ALA A 363 22.09 31.62 -8.15
CA ALA A 363 22.22 31.91 -9.58
C ALA A 363 22.03 33.42 -9.82
N PRO A 364 22.82 34.06 -10.71
CA PRO A 364 22.70 35.47 -10.98
C PRO A 364 21.36 35.80 -11.65
N HIS A 365 20.68 36.76 -11.01
CA HIS A 365 19.46 37.41 -11.45
C HIS A 365 19.70 38.14 -12.80
N PHE A 366 19.20 37.57 -13.91
CA PHE A 366 18.94 38.35 -15.12
C PHE A 366 17.51 38.87 -15.05
N GLY A 367 17.38 40.10 -14.55
CA GLY A 367 16.15 40.86 -14.62
C GLY A 367 16.02 41.60 -15.95
N ALA A 368 14.82 41.47 -16.52
CA ALA A 368 14.04 42.49 -17.21
C ALA A 368 13.80 42.27 -18.72
N ARG A 369 12.57 41.83 -19.03
CA ARG A 369 11.79 42.44 -20.11
C ARG A 369 10.30 42.51 -19.73
N PRO A 370 9.59 43.56 -20.16
CA PRO A 370 8.25 43.87 -19.68
C PRO A 370 7.17 43.23 -20.57
N GLY A 371 6.07 42.86 -19.91
CA GLY A 371 4.70 43.26 -20.27
C GLY A 371 4.05 42.74 -21.56
N PRO A 372 2.72 42.52 -21.56
CA PRO A 372 2.03 41.67 -22.52
C PRO A 372 1.36 42.46 -23.65
N GLY A 373 1.20 41.80 -24.80
CA GLY A 373 0.21 42.19 -25.79
C GLY A 373 0.63 41.89 -27.23
N ALA A 374 -0.05 40.95 -27.87
CA ALA A 374 -0.70 41.13 -29.17
C ALA A 374 -1.17 39.78 -29.73
N LYS A 375 -2.46 39.74 -30.08
CA LYS A 375 -3.10 38.76 -30.94
C LYS A 375 -2.40 38.72 -32.29
N LEU A 376 -2.21 37.54 -32.89
CA LEU A 376 -2.20 37.40 -34.35
C LEU A 376 -2.65 36.00 -34.75
N ASN A 377 -3.73 36.02 -35.52
CA ASN A 377 -4.40 34.95 -36.23
C ASN A 377 -3.63 34.70 -37.54
N VAL A 378 -3.22 33.46 -37.84
CA VAL A 378 -2.90 33.05 -39.22
C VAL A 378 -3.30 31.60 -39.46
N LYS A 379 -3.93 31.44 -40.62
CA LYS A 379 -4.61 30.32 -41.24
C LYS A 379 -3.69 29.73 -42.31
N GLY A 380 -3.71 28.42 -42.53
CA GLY A 380 -3.17 27.76 -43.75
C GLY A 380 -2.46 26.44 -43.42
N THR A 381 -3.04 25.26 -43.69
CA THR A 381 -3.23 24.52 -44.97
C THR A 381 -1.99 23.82 -45.52
N MET A 382 -2.16 22.50 -45.71
CA MET A 382 -1.48 21.58 -46.66
C MET A 382 -0.07 21.09 -46.27
N ALA A 383 0.37 19.86 -46.59
CA ALA A 383 -0.20 18.75 -47.35
C ALA A 383 0.49 17.41 -46.96
N LEU A 384 -0.23 16.33 -47.26
CA LEU A 384 0.25 14.96 -47.47
C LEU A 384 1.27 14.91 -48.61
N GLU A 385 2.29 14.04 -48.47
CA GLU A 385 2.89 13.17 -49.51
C GLU A 385 4.04 12.40 -48.81
N ASP A 386 3.84 11.10 -48.59
CA ASP A 386 4.35 9.99 -49.41
C ASP A 386 5.84 9.72 -49.21
N LEU A 387 6.17 8.53 -48.67
CA LEU A 387 7.12 7.59 -49.28
C LEU A 387 7.11 6.22 -48.60
N ASN A 388 7.24 5.21 -49.46
CA ASN A 388 6.91 3.80 -49.37
C ASN A 388 7.65 2.91 -48.34
N PRO A 389 7.12 1.69 -48.10
CA PRO A 389 7.73 0.60 -47.36
C PRO A 389 8.44 -0.41 -48.29
N MET A 390 9.57 -1.00 -47.86
CA MET A 390 9.98 -2.39 -48.16
C MET A 390 11.38 -2.72 -47.62
N GLU A 391 11.48 -3.83 -46.88
CA GLU A 391 12.56 -4.86 -46.81
C GLU A 391 12.49 -5.49 -45.40
N ALA A 392 11.78 -6.61 -45.18
CA ALA A 392 12.00 -7.98 -45.65
C ALA A 392 13.27 -8.67 -45.08
N THR A 393 13.04 -9.38 -43.96
CA THR A 393 13.54 -10.75 -43.66
C THR A 393 15.03 -11.03 -43.39
N ALA A 394 15.33 -11.54 -42.19
CA ALA A 394 16.34 -12.56 -41.94
C ALA A 394 15.91 -13.47 -40.77
N PRO A 395 16.04 -14.82 -40.86
CA PRO A 395 15.59 -15.74 -39.82
C PRO A 395 16.67 -15.95 -38.75
N LEU A 396 16.29 -15.89 -37.48
CA LEU A 396 17.19 -16.22 -36.37
C LEU A 396 17.33 -17.74 -36.19
N LEU A 397 18.59 -18.15 -36.22
CA LEU A 397 19.07 -19.50 -36.04
C LEU A 397 18.66 -20.12 -34.70
N ASN A 398 18.24 -21.37 -34.80
CA ASN A 398 18.01 -22.35 -33.75
C ASN A 398 19.32 -22.63 -32.97
N ARG A 399 19.37 -22.34 -31.66
CA ARG A 399 20.46 -22.77 -30.77
C ARG A 399 19.94 -23.86 -29.81
N GLN A 400 20.43 -25.08 -30.03
CA GLN A 400 20.32 -26.19 -29.07
C GLN A 400 21.14 -25.90 -27.80
N PRO A 401 20.66 -26.30 -26.61
CA PRO A 401 21.47 -26.31 -25.39
C PRO A 401 22.43 -27.51 -25.35
N PRO A 402 23.58 -27.39 -24.66
CA PRO A 402 24.60 -28.43 -24.60
C PRO A 402 24.18 -29.62 -23.71
N PRO A 403 24.79 -30.81 -23.90
CA PRO A 403 24.43 -32.01 -23.16
C PRO A 403 24.90 -31.92 -21.69
N ARG A 404 24.01 -32.32 -20.77
CA ARG A 404 24.37 -32.61 -19.38
C ARG A 404 25.26 -33.86 -19.36
N ARG A 405 26.47 -33.75 -18.80
CA ARG A 405 27.24 -34.93 -18.35
C ARG A 405 26.61 -35.46 -17.06
N GLY A 406 26.50 -36.79 -17.00
CA GLY A 406 26.09 -37.55 -15.82
C GLY A 406 27.19 -37.69 -14.79
#